data_AF-A0A378MX18-F1
#
_entry.id   AF-A0A378MX18-F1
#
_cell.length_a   1.000
_cell.length_b   1.000
_cell.length_c   1.000
_cell.angle_alpha   90.00
_cell.angle_beta   90.00
_cell.angle_gamma   90.00
#
_symmetry.space_group_name_H-M   'P 1'
#
loop_
_entity.id
_entity.type
_entity.pdbx_description
1 polymer ?
#
loop_
_entity_poly.entity_id
_entity_poly.type
_entity_poly.pdbx_seq_one_letter_code
_entity_poly.pdbx_strand_id
1 'polypeptide(L)'
;MVIAIIIAVAVMMLAAKTIGDFVDNNPTIKNLALAFLILIGIVLVGEGFDIHIPKAAVYTAMGFSVVVEMLNIKMRRNQAKLEQA
;
A
#
# COMPACT_ATOMS: atom_id res chain seq x y z
N MET A 1 -11.39 11.00 -21.20
CA MET A 1 -11.42 10.12 -20.00
C MET A 1 -10.93 8.72 -20.31
N VAL A 2 -11.51 8.01 -21.28
CA VAL A 2 -11.14 6.62 -21.61
C VAL A 2 -9.65 6.46 -21.95
N ILE A 3 -9.07 7.32 -22.81
CA ILE A 3 -7.65 7.24 -23.18
C ILE A 3 -6.72 7.35 -21.95
N ALA A 4 -7.02 8.25 -21.01
CA ALA A 4 -6.23 8.44 -19.80
C ALA A 4 -6.24 7.19 -18.89
N ILE A 5 -7.40 6.53 -18.76
CA ILE A 5 -7.53 5.27 -18.02
C ILE A 5 -6.70 4.17 -18.67
N ILE A 6 -6.76 4.04 -19.99
CA ILE A 6 -5.98 3.03 -20.74
C ILE A 6 -4.48 3.24 -20.50
N ILE A 7 -4.00 4.49 -20.62
CA ILE A 7 -2.59 4.82 -20.36
C ILE A 7 -2.21 4.48 -18.92
N ALA A 8 -3.04 4.84 -17.93
CA ALA A 8 -2.79 4.54 -16.53
C ALA A 8 -2.71 3.03 -16.26
N VAL A 9 -3.63 2.24 -16.80
CA VAL A 9 -3.63 0.78 -16.66
C VAL A 9 -2.39 0.18 -17.33
N ALA A 10 -2.01 0.64 -18.53
CA ALA A 10 -0.80 0.17 -19.19
C ALA A 10 0.45 0.42 -18.34
N VAL A 11 0.59 1.61 -17.75
CA VAL A 11 1.69 1.94 -16.84
C VAL A 11 1.67 1.05 -15.59
N MET A 12 0.51 0.81 -14.99
CA MET A 12 0.38 -0.09 -13.84
C MET A 12 0.82 -1.52 -14.18
N MET A 13 0.43 -2.04 -15.35
CA MET A 13 0.84 -3.38 -15.79
C MET A 13 2.35 -3.48 -16.01
N LEU A 14 2.97 -2.45 -16.58
CA LEU A 14 4.44 -2.40 -16.75
C LEU A 14 5.17 -2.37 -15.40
N ALA A 15 4.62 -1.66 -14.41
CA ALA A 15 5.20 -1.57 -13.07
C ALA A 15 4.88 -2.78 -12.18
N ALA A 16 3.87 -3.58 -12.52
CA ALA A 16 3.35 -4.65 -11.66
C ALA A 16 4.43 -5.66 -11.26
N LYS A 17 5.34 -6.04 -12.17
CA LYS A 17 6.42 -6.98 -11.85
C LYS A 17 7.35 -6.41 -10.78
N THR A 18 7.84 -5.18 -10.97
CA THR A 18 8.77 -4.54 -10.01
C THR A 18 8.13 -4.31 -8.65
N ILE A 19 6.85 -3.91 -8.63
CA ILE A 19 6.08 -3.74 -7.40
C ILE A 19 5.88 -5.11 -6.71
N GLY A 20 5.53 -6.14 -7.47
CA GLY A 20 5.36 -7.50 -6.97
C GLY A 20 6.63 -8.05 -6.32
N ASP A 21 7.76 -7.95 -7.03
CA ASP A 21 9.08 -8.36 -6.52
C ASP A 21 9.42 -7.61 -5.20
N PHE A 22 9.10 -6.31 -5.10
CA PHE A 22 9.30 -5.55 -3.86
C PHE A 22 8.42 -6.03 -2.70
N VAL A 23 7.15 -6.32 -2.97
CA VAL A 23 6.18 -6.81 -1.99
C VAL A 23 6.56 -8.22 -1.50
N ASP A 24 7.04 -9.09 -2.38
CA ASP A 24 7.47 -10.45 -2.03
C ASP A 24 8.72 -10.46 -1.15
N ASN A 25 9.67 -9.56 -1.42
CA ASN A 25 10.89 -9.42 -0.62
C ASN A 25 10.65 -8.76 0.76
N ASN A 26 9.49 -8.13 0.97
CA ASN A 26 9.16 -7.45 2.23
C ASN A 26 7.81 -7.96 2.78
N PRO A 27 7.78 -9.07 3.55
CA PRO A 27 6.54 -9.69 4.02
C PRO A 27 5.57 -8.75 4.75
N THR A 28 6.10 -7.78 5.49
CA THR A 28 5.31 -6.78 6.21
C THR A 28 4.63 -5.77 5.26
N ILE A 29 5.26 -5.43 4.13
CA ILE A 29 4.65 -4.64 3.05
C ILE A 29 3.50 -5.42 2.39
N LYS A 30 3.66 -6.73 2.18
CA LYS A 30 2.57 -7.59 1.65
C LYS A 30 1.33 -7.54 2.53
N ASN A 31 1.51 -7.63 3.84
CA ASN A 31 0.41 -7.52 4.79
C ASN A 31 -0.23 -6.11 4.76
N LEU A 32 0.58 -5.06 4.67
CA LEU A 32 0.09 -3.69 4.55
C LEU A 32 -0.75 -3.49 3.27
N ALA A 33 -0.31 -4.06 2.14
CA ALA A 33 -1.04 -3.99 0.88
C ALA A 33 -2.39 -4.73 0.95
N LEU A 34 -2.44 -5.93 1.53
CA LEU A 34 -3.68 -6.66 1.77
C LEU A 34 -4.64 -5.87 2.67
N ALA A 35 -4.13 -5.24 3.72
CA ALA A 35 -4.93 -4.39 4.60
C ALA A 35 -5.51 -3.17 3.87
N PHE A 36 -4.73 -2.52 3.00
CA PHE A 36 -5.23 -1.42 2.17
C PHE A 36 -6.28 -1.88 1.15
N LEU A 37 -6.14 -3.06 0.56
CA LEU A 37 -7.17 -3.63 -0.32
C LEU A 37 -8.49 -3.83 0.42
N ILE A 38 -8.44 -4.38 1.64
CA ILE A 38 -9.64 -4.55 2.48
C ILE A 38 -10.23 -3.19 2.86
N LEU A 39 -9.40 -2.24 3.30
CA LEU A 39 -9.84 -0.89 3.66
C LEU A 39 -10.54 -0.20 2.49
N ILE A 40 -9.93 -0.22 1.30
CA ILE A 40 -10.54 0.33 0.08
C ILE A 40 -11.84 -0.39 -0.26
N GLY A 41 -11.88 -1.73 -0.15
CA GLY A 41 -13.10 -2.50 -0.34
C GLY A 41 -14.24 -2.02 0.56
N ILE A 42 -13.97 -1.81 1.85
CA ILE A 42 -14.95 -1.29 2.82
C ILE A 42 -15.38 0.13 2.46
N VAL A 43 -14.43 1.00 2.12
CA VAL A 43 -14.71 2.39 1.73
C VAL A 43 -15.63 2.42 0.50
N LEU A 44 -15.35 1.61 -0.52
CA LEU A 44 -16.16 1.54 -1.74
C LEU A 44 -17.55 0.98 -1.48
N VAL A 45 -17.68 -0.04 -0.62
CA VAL A 45 -18.98 -0.56 -0.21
C VAL A 45 -19.78 0.53 0.51
N GLY A 46 -19.16 1.25 1.46
CA GLY A 46 -19.79 2.36 2.16
C GLY A 46 -20.23 3.49 1.22
N GLU A 47 -19.34 3.93 0.32
CA GLU A 47 -19.67 4.93 -0.70
C GLU A 47 -20.82 4.45 -1.61
N GLY A 48 -20.89 3.15 -1.91
CA GLY A 48 -22.01 2.54 -2.65
C GLY A 48 -23.35 2.58 -1.92
N PHE A 49 -23.36 2.75 -0.59
CA PHE A 49 -24.55 2.97 0.24
C PHE A 49 -24.77 4.45 0.59
N ASP A 50 -24.20 5.39 -0.19
CA ASP A 50 -24.24 6.85 0.06
C ASP A 50 -23.58 7.29 1.40
N ILE A 51 -22.81 6.41 2.03
CA ILE A 51 -22.01 6.75 3.22
C ILE A 51 -20.77 7.50 2.75
N HIS A 52 -20.72 8.80 3.07
CA HIS A 52 -19.62 9.66 2.68
C HIS A 52 -18.42 9.44 3.62
N ILE A 53 -17.47 8.61 3.18
CA ILE A 53 -16.18 8.45 3.86
C ILE A 53 -15.24 9.60 3.44
N PRO A 54 -14.69 10.40 4.37
CA PRO A 54 -13.73 11.44 4.02
C PRO A 54 -12.46 10.85 3.42
N LYS A 55 -12.25 11.06 2.11
CA LYS A 55 -11.08 10.55 1.36
C LYS A 55 -9.75 10.98 1.98
N ALA A 56 -9.70 12.21 2.51
CA ALA A 56 -8.53 12.73 3.22
C ALA A 56 -8.14 11.85 4.42
N ALA A 57 -9.10 11.30 5.17
CA ALA A 57 -8.81 10.44 6.31
C ALA A 57 -8.20 9.11 5.85
N VAL A 58 -8.76 8.51 4.79
CA VAL A 58 -8.26 7.26 4.19
C VAL A 58 -6.84 7.43 3.67
N TYR A 59 -6.57 8.51 2.91
CA TYR A 59 -5.23 8.78 2.37
C TYR A 59 -4.22 9.11 3.47
N THR A 60 -4.64 9.83 4.52
CA THR A 60 -3.77 10.11 5.67
C THR A 60 -3.41 8.84 6.41
N ALA A 61 -4.37 7.94 6.62
CA ALA A 61 -4.11 6.63 7.23
C ALA A 61 -3.13 5.81 6.38
N MET A 62 -3.33 5.73 5.06
CA MET A 62 -2.41 5.01 4.17
C MET A 62 -1.00 5.60 4.20
N GLY A 63 -0.87 6.92 4.09
CA GLY A 63 0.42 7.60 4.13
C GLY A 63 1.15 7.38 5.45
N PHE A 64 0.45 7.51 6.58
CA PHE A 64 1.02 7.26 7.90
C PHE A 64 1.49 5.81 8.06
N SER A 65 0.67 4.83 7.67
CA SER A 65 1.05 3.41 7.78
C SER A 65 2.27 3.07 6.94
N VAL A 66 2.43 3.65 5.75
CA VAL A 66 3.64 3.47 4.93
C VAL A 66 4.87 4.06 5.64
N VAL A 67 4.77 5.26 6.21
CA VAL A 67 5.88 5.87 6.97
C VAL A 67 6.28 5.00 8.15
N VAL A 68 5.30 4.53 8.93
CA VAL A 68 5.54 3.63 10.06
C VAL A 68 6.20 2.33 9.60
N GLU A 69 5.74 1.76 8.50
CA GLU A 69 6.30 0.52 7.95
C GLU A 69 7.74 0.71 7.44
N MET A 70 8.06 1.86 6.84
CA MET A 70 9.45 2.18 6.49
C MET A 70 10.37 2.26 7.71
N LEU A 71 9.89 2.86 8.82
CA LEU A 71 10.63 2.89 10.09
C LEU A 71 10.81 1.49 10.66
N ASN A 72 9.75 0.67 10.64
CA ASN A 72 9.77 -0.70 11.12
C ASN A 72 10.79 -1.57 10.37
N ILE A 73 10.82 -1.47 9.03
CA ILE A 73 11.82 -2.15 8.20
C ILE A 73 13.25 -1.69 8.56
N LYS A 74 13.47 -0.38 8.76
CA LYS A 74 14.77 0.17 9.15
C LYS A 74 15.22 -0.35 10.51
N MET A 75 14.33 -0.40 11.49
CA MET A 75 14.62 -0.94 12.82
C MET A 75 14.98 -2.42 12.78
N ARG A 76 14.21 -3.23 12.05
CA ARG A 76 14.48 -4.67 11.87
C ARG A 76 15.85 -4.93 11.23
N ARG A 77 16.22 -4.13 10.22
CA ARG A 77 17.55 -4.21 9.58
C ARG A 77 18.68 -3.84 10.53
N ASN A 78 18.47 -2.90 11.46
CA ASN A 78 19.48 -2.53 12.45
C ASN A 78 19.64 -3.60 13.54
N GLN A 79 18.55 -4.22 13.99
CA GLN A 79 18.61 -5.31 14.97
C GLN A 79 19.36 -6.54 14.43
N ALA A 80 19.07 -6.96 13.21
CA ALA A 80 19.78 -8.07 12.56
C ALA A 80 21.29 -7.83 12.38
N LYS A 81 21.73 -6.55 12.31
CA LYS A 81 23.16 -6.19 12.26
C LYS A 81 23.85 -6.25 13.62
N LEU A 82 23.12 -5.97 14.70
CA LEU A 82 23.66 -5.98 16.06
C LEU A 82 23.85 -7.40 16.59
N GLU A 83 23.03 -8.37 16.18
CA GLU A 83 23.20 -9.79 16.53
C GLU A 83 24.39 -10.47 15.81
N GLN A 84 24.95 -9.83 14.78
CA GLN A 84 26.08 -10.34 14.00
C GLN A 84 27.44 -9.74 14.42
N ALA A 85 27.47 -8.84 15.40
CA ALA A 85 28.66 -8.17 15.91
C ALA A 85 29.02 -8.66 17.32
#